data_AF-A0A943Y568-F1
#
_entry.id   AF-A0A943Y568-F1
#
_cell.length_a   1.000
_cell.length_b   1.000
_cell.length_c   1.000
_cell.angle_alpha   90.00
_cell.angle_beta   90.00
_cell.angle_gamma   90.00
#
_symmetry.space_group_name_H-M   'P 1'
#
loop_
_entity.id
_entity.type
_entity.pdbx_description
1 polymer ?
#
loop_
_entity_poly.entity_id
_entity_poly.type
_entity_poly.pdbx_seq_one_letter_code
_entity_poly.pdbx_strand_id
1 'polypeptide(L)'
;MEEQASLLPGVATAHDLMHRVVDLQQRINQLTTQFAAKTEKKTKRHPVLYAIGGFLIAFTLITSTPLKVITFLPTLPLFSMGGSELQLAVWNIVNLIVSAIIGAILYKVIAKTADKSRSQRNAAIDQSNQQVEANNQALAQSIEQTKQEIFAVQQQWASQVAPWYPMDYDSIEAVDFFLAAVRNHRATTVQEMVNLYETEMHQRRMEAGQQQILNQQRIGNMLQIGNLFMQGQILNQAQQINANTASASGNLDWMARAMGKR
;
A
#
# COMPACT_ATOMS: atom_id res chain seq x y z
N MET A 1 -8.84 -57.57 26.99
CA MET A 1 -9.62 -56.44 26.49
C MET A 1 -8.78 -55.21 26.75
N GLU A 2 -7.84 -54.99 25.83
CA GLU A 2 -6.75 -54.02 25.96
C GLU A 2 -7.29 -52.59 25.88
N GLU A 3 -6.62 -51.73 26.63
CA GLU A 3 -6.86 -50.30 26.79
C GLU A 3 -7.16 -49.62 25.45
N GLN A 4 -8.42 -49.27 25.21
CA GLN A 4 -8.75 -48.14 24.36
C GLN A 4 -8.13 -46.91 25.05
N ALA A 5 -6.88 -46.60 24.71
CA ALA A 5 -6.24 -45.37 25.10
C ALA A 5 -7.22 -44.24 24.82
N SER A 6 -7.55 -43.45 25.84
CA SER A 6 -8.49 -42.34 25.72
C SER A 6 -8.16 -41.54 24.46
N LEU A 7 -9.10 -41.46 23.51
CA LEU A 7 -8.94 -40.72 22.25
C LEU A 7 -8.66 -39.23 22.50
N LEU A 8 -9.07 -38.73 23.68
CA LEU A 8 -9.00 -37.33 24.07
C LEU A 8 -7.55 -36.80 24.11
N PRO A 9 -6.58 -37.41 24.83
CA PRO A 9 -5.16 -37.02 24.76
C PRO A 9 -4.59 -36.93 23.34
N GLY A 10 -4.93 -37.89 22.47
CA GLY A 10 -4.47 -37.90 21.08
C GLY A 10 -5.05 -36.73 20.29
N VAL A 11 -6.36 -36.52 20.36
CA VAL A 11 -7.05 -35.43 19.66
C VAL A 11 -6.67 -34.05 20.21
N ALA A 12 -6.43 -33.93 21.52
CA ALA A 12 -5.91 -32.70 22.12
C ALA A 12 -4.51 -32.38 21.58
N THR A 13 -3.63 -33.38 21.48
CA THR A 13 -2.31 -33.20 20.85
C THR A 13 -2.43 -32.78 19.39
N ALA A 14 -3.33 -33.41 18.63
CA ALA A 14 -3.58 -33.03 17.23
C ALA A 14 -4.05 -31.56 17.11
N HIS A 15 -5.03 -31.18 17.93
CA HIS A 15 -5.54 -29.81 17.99
C HIS A 15 -4.42 -28.80 18.28
N ASP A 16 -3.66 -29.02 19.34
CA ASP A 16 -2.61 -28.09 19.77
C ASP A 16 -1.50 -27.95 18.73
N LEU A 17 -1.10 -29.04 18.08
CA LEU A 17 -0.09 -29.01 17.03
C LEU A 17 -0.57 -28.27 15.78
N MET A 18 -1.81 -28.50 15.30
CA MET A 18 -2.35 -27.77 14.14
C MET A 18 -2.47 -26.28 14.40
N HIS A 19 -3.04 -25.88 15.53
CA HIS A 19 -3.15 -24.46 15.91
C HIS A 19 -1.78 -23.81 16.04
N ARG A 20 -0.81 -24.53 16.61
CA ARG A 20 0.57 -24.04 16.71
C ARG A 20 1.21 -23.81 15.35
N VAL A 21 0.98 -24.66 14.35
CA VAL A 21 1.46 -24.41 12.97
C VAL A 21 0.84 -23.12 12.42
N VAL A 22 -0.46 -22.92 12.61
CA VAL A 22 -1.15 -21.71 12.13
C VAL A 22 -0.60 -20.45 12.80
N ASP A 23 -0.41 -20.47 14.13
CA ASP A 23 0.17 -19.34 14.88
C ASP A 23 1.59 -19.01 14.41
N LEU A 24 2.42 -20.03 14.19
CA LEU A 24 3.79 -19.85 13.68
C LEU A 24 3.79 -19.28 12.24
N GLN A 25 2.85 -19.72 11.39
CA GLN A 25 2.68 -19.19 10.04
C GLN A 25 2.27 -17.71 10.08
N GLN A 26 1.35 -17.34 10.98
CA GLN A 26 0.94 -15.95 11.19
C GLN A 26 2.11 -15.09 11.68
N ARG A 27 2.93 -15.62 12.60
CA ARG A 27 4.15 -14.95 13.07
C ARG A 27 5.13 -14.67 11.92
N ILE A 28 5.35 -15.62 11.01
CA ILE A 28 6.18 -15.39 9.81
C ILE A 28 5.60 -14.26 8.95
N ASN A 29 4.29 -14.25 8.72
CA ASN A 29 3.64 -13.18 7.93
C ASN A 29 3.83 -11.81 8.60
N GLN A 30 3.63 -11.72 9.92
CA GLN A 30 3.85 -10.49 10.68
C GLN A 30 5.30 -10.01 10.60
N LEU A 31 6.28 -10.90 10.82
CA LEU A 31 7.70 -10.56 10.72
C LEU A 31 8.08 -10.10 9.31
N THR A 32 7.51 -10.73 8.28
CA THR A 32 7.77 -10.38 6.87
C THR A 32 7.27 -8.97 6.55
N THR A 33 6.14 -8.54 7.12
CA THR A 33 5.61 -7.17 6.91
C THR A 33 6.45 -6.07 7.58
N GLN A 34 7.33 -6.42 8.53
CA GLN A 34 8.18 -5.46 9.23
C GLN A 34 9.48 -5.11 8.48
N PHE A 35 9.78 -5.79 7.36
CA PHE A 35 10.94 -5.46 6.55
C PHE A 35 10.85 -4.05 5.98
N ALA A 36 11.88 -3.25 6.23
CA ALA A 36 11.96 -1.88 5.75
C ALA A 36 12.98 -1.75 4.61
N ALA A 37 12.63 -0.96 3.58
CA ALA A 37 13.56 -0.56 2.54
C ALA A 37 14.42 0.63 3.00
N LYS A 38 15.65 0.73 2.50
CA LYS A 38 16.50 1.90 2.70
C LYS A 38 15.88 3.10 1.99
N THR A 39 15.43 4.09 2.75
CA THR A 39 14.65 5.23 2.24
C THR A 39 15.53 6.39 1.76
N GLU A 40 16.75 6.55 2.30
CA GLU A 40 17.55 7.76 2.04
C GLU A 40 18.83 7.51 1.24
N LYS A 41 18.98 8.30 0.16
CA LYS A 41 20.15 8.30 -0.72
C LYS A 41 21.10 9.43 -0.32
N LYS A 42 22.41 9.12 -0.31
CA LYS A 42 23.46 10.09 0.05
C LYS A 42 23.43 11.33 -0.84
N THR A 43 23.67 12.49 -0.24
CA THR A 43 23.78 13.76 -0.97
C THR A 43 25.13 13.81 -1.70
N LYS A 44 25.11 14.07 -3.02
CA LYS A 44 26.31 14.17 -3.85
C LYS A 44 26.96 15.55 -3.81
N ARG A 45 28.26 15.62 -4.13
CA ARG A 45 29.00 16.88 -4.24
C ARG A 45 28.72 17.54 -5.59
N HIS A 46 28.48 18.84 -5.59
CA HIS A 46 28.33 19.65 -6.81
C HIS A 46 29.36 20.79 -6.82
N PRO A 47 30.65 20.49 -7.05
CA PRO A 47 31.73 21.48 -6.93
C PRO A 47 31.61 22.62 -7.95
N VAL A 48 31.14 22.30 -9.16
CA VAL A 48 30.96 23.27 -10.25
C VAL A 48 29.86 24.29 -9.93
N LEU A 49 28.75 23.86 -9.31
CA LEU A 49 27.65 24.75 -8.92
C LEU A 49 28.07 25.81 -7.90
N TYR A 50 28.92 25.45 -6.91
CA TYR A 50 29.42 26.43 -5.94
C TYR A 50 30.42 27.42 -6.55
N ALA A 51 31.26 26.96 -7.48
CA ALA A 51 32.19 27.82 -8.20
C ALA A 51 31.45 28.82 -9.10
N ILE A 52 30.44 28.36 -9.85
CA ILE A 52 29.59 29.22 -10.69
C ILE A 52 28.81 30.22 -9.85
N GLY A 53 28.18 29.78 -8.75
CA GLY A 53 27.43 30.68 -7.86
C GLY A 53 28.31 31.77 -7.22
N GLY A 54 29.49 31.40 -6.72
CA GLY A 54 30.45 32.37 -6.17
C GLY A 54 30.95 33.38 -7.21
N PHE A 55 31.21 32.92 -8.44
CA PHE A 55 31.59 33.80 -9.55
C PHE A 55 30.46 34.78 -9.93
N LEU A 56 29.22 34.31 -10.05
CA LEU A 56 28.08 35.16 -10.42
C LEU A 56 27.78 36.22 -9.36
N ILE A 57 27.87 35.88 -8.07
CA ILE A 57 27.71 36.84 -6.96
C ILE A 57 28.81 37.92 -7.02
N ALA A 58 30.07 37.53 -7.24
CA ALA A 58 31.18 38.48 -7.35
C ALA A 58 31.03 39.39 -8.58
N PHE A 59 30.71 38.80 -9.74
CA PHE A 59 30.55 39.51 -10.99
C PHE A 59 29.42 40.55 -10.93
N THR A 60 28.27 40.20 -10.35
CA THR A 60 27.13 41.12 -10.18
C THR A 60 27.42 42.23 -9.17
N LEU A 61 28.12 41.93 -8.07
CA LEU A 61 28.53 42.94 -7.09
C LEU A 61 29.56 43.94 -7.64
N ILE A 62 30.48 43.49 -8.51
CA ILE A 62 31.50 44.35 -9.13
C ILE A 62 30.92 45.20 -10.27
N THR A 63 30.00 44.64 -11.06
CA THR A 63 29.33 45.37 -12.15
C THR A 63 28.25 46.33 -11.64
N SER A 64 27.72 46.09 -10.44
CA SER A 64 26.85 47.04 -9.74
C SER A 64 27.62 48.21 -9.10
N THR A 65 26.89 49.26 -8.73
CA THR A 65 27.41 50.56 -8.30
C THR A 65 28.34 50.60 -7.07
N PRO A 66 28.28 49.69 -6.07
CA PRO A 66 29.07 49.87 -4.84
C PRO A 66 30.56 49.51 -4.97
N LEU A 67 30.95 48.56 -5.82
CA LEU A 67 32.35 48.12 -5.97
C LEU A 67 33.03 48.66 -7.24
N LYS A 68 32.24 49.19 -8.18
CA LYS A 68 32.72 49.81 -9.42
C LYS A 68 33.78 50.88 -9.16
N VAL A 69 33.63 51.68 -8.09
CA VAL A 69 34.59 52.75 -7.75
C VAL A 69 35.97 52.19 -7.42
N ILE A 70 36.04 51.06 -6.70
CA ILE A 70 37.29 50.48 -6.21
C ILE A 70 38.15 49.97 -7.36
N THR A 71 37.53 49.27 -8.31
CA THR A 71 38.28 48.78 -9.45
C THR A 71 38.54 49.94 -10.45
N PHE A 72 37.69 50.98 -10.55
CA PHE A 72 37.71 51.95 -11.67
C PHE A 72 38.83 52.99 -11.50
N LEU A 73 39.12 53.33 -10.25
CA LEU A 73 40.22 54.21 -9.86
C LEU A 73 41.58 53.79 -10.46
N PRO A 74 42.05 52.53 -10.34
CA PRO A 74 43.33 52.11 -10.91
C PRO A 74 43.37 52.06 -12.45
N THR A 75 42.24 52.12 -13.16
CA THR A 75 42.23 52.17 -14.64
C THR A 75 42.18 53.59 -15.21
N LEU A 76 41.95 54.62 -14.39
CA LEU A 76 41.94 56.03 -14.81
C LEU A 76 43.18 56.49 -15.59
N PRO A 77 44.43 56.08 -15.25
CA PRO A 77 45.62 56.50 -16.00
C PRO A 77 45.67 55.97 -17.44
N LEU A 78 44.89 54.92 -17.76
CA LEU A 78 44.84 54.33 -19.10
C LEU A 78 43.98 55.17 -20.06
N PHE A 79 43.10 56.02 -19.54
CA PHE A 79 42.32 56.97 -20.34
C PHE A 79 43.25 57.92 -21.11
N SER A 80 44.29 58.42 -20.44
CA SER A 80 45.33 59.27 -21.05
C SER A 80 46.24 58.55 -22.04
N MET A 81 46.29 57.20 -22.04
CA MET A 81 47.17 56.41 -22.92
C MET A 81 46.48 55.88 -24.18
N GLY A 82 45.16 55.71 -24.18
CA GLY A 82 44.46 55.12 -25.34
C GLY A 82 42.96 55.37 -25.41
N GLY A 83 42.46 56.40 -24.72
CA GLY A 83 41.05 56.81 -24.77
C GLY A 83 40.09 55.88 -24.01
N SER A 84 38.79 56.14 -24.17
CA SER A 84 37.72 55.45 -23.44
C SER A 84 37.62 53.96 -23.76
N GLU A 85 37.93 53.55 -24.99
CA GLU A 85 37.81 52.15 -25.40
C GLU A 85 38.87 51.26 -24.75
N LEU A 86 40.14 51.70 -24.73
CA LEU A 86 41.22 50.98 -24.06
C LEU A 86 40.95 50.89 -22.55
N GLN A 87 40.53 51.99 -21.94
CA GLN A 87 40.18 52.00 -20.52
C GLN A 87 39.06 50.99 -20.23
N LEU A 88 37.98 50.97 -21.02
CA LEU A 88 36.85 50.06 -20.85
C LEU A 88 37.26 48.59 -21.06
N ALA A 89 38.15 48.32 -22.01
CA ALA A 89 38.68 46.97 -22.25
C ALA A 89 39.51 46.46 -21.07
N VAL A 90 40.48 47.26 -20.60
CA VAL A 90 41.31 46.88 -19.43
C VAL A 90 40.46 46.78 -18.17
N TRP A 91 39.47 47.67 -18.02
CA TRP A 91 38.48 47.65 -16.95
C TRP A 91 37.73 46.32 -16.85
N ASN A 92 37.21 45.84 -17.98
CA ASN A 92 36.49 44.57 -18.05
C ASN A 92 37.41 43.38 -17.71
N ILE A 93 38.68 43.41 -18.14
CA ILE A 93 39.67 42.38 -17.83
C ILE A 93 39.98 42.35 -16.32
N VAL A 94 40.23 43.51 -15.71
CA VAL A 94 40.48 43.62 -14.26
C VAL A 94 39.28 43.11 -13.47
N ASN A 95 38.06 43.48 -13.84
CA ASN A 95 36.85 43.01 -13.19
C ASN A 95 36.66 41.50 -13.32
N LEU A 96 36.98 40.91 -14.48
CA LEU A 96 36.93 39.46 -14.67
C LEU A 96 37.90 38.73 -13.73
N ILE A 97 39.14 39.23 -13.61
CA ILE A 97 40.17 38.65 -12.76
C ILE A 97 39.77 38.76 -11.27
N VAL A 98 39.33 39.94 -10.83
CA VAL A 98 38.88 40.15 -9.44
C VAL A 98 37.66 39.28 -9.12
N SER A 99 36.70 39.17 -10.04
CA SER A 99 35.54 38.28 -9.90
C SER A 99 35.95 36.81 -9.79
N ALA A 100 36.94 36.37 -10.57
CA ALA A 100 37.47 35.01 -10.51
C ALA A 100 38.16 34.72 -9.16
N ILE A 101 38.93 35.67 -8.63
CA ILE A 101 39.61 35.54 -7.33
C ILE A 101 38.59 35.45 -6.19
N ILE A 102 37.61 36.35 -6.16
CA ILE A 102 36.53 36.33 -5.14
C ILE A 102 35.71 35.05 -5.27
N GLY A 103 35.37 34.64 -6.50
CA GLY A 103 34.70 33.37 -6.77
C GLY A 103 35.47 32.16 -6.23
N ALA A 104 36.80 32.13 -6.36
CA ALA A 104 37.64 31.07 -5.81
C ALA A 104 37.68 31.05 -4.27
N ILE A 105 37.68 32.23 -3.63
CA ILE A 105 37.63 32.35 -2.16
C ILE A 105 36.26 31.91 -1.64
N LEU A 106 35.18 32.40 -2.24
CA LEU A 106 33.80 32.01 -1.90
C LEU A 106 33.58 30.52 -2.12
N TYR A 107 34.11 29.95 -3.20
CA TYR A 107 34.09 28.51 -3.44
C TYR A 107 34.71 27.75 -2.26
N LYS A 108 35.89 28.13 -1.77
CA LYS A 108 36.53 27.44 -0.63
C LYS A 108 35.67 27.47 0.62
N VAL A 109 35.06 28.62 0.94
CA VAL A 109 34.23 28.79 2.15
C VAL A 109 32.92 28.01 2.02
N ILE A 110 32.19 28.18 0.91
CA ILE A 110 30.92 27.51 0.65
C ILE A 110 31.14 25.99 0.55
N ALA A 111 32.19 25.53 -0.13
CA ALA A 111 32.52 24.12 -0.24
C ALA A 111 32.82 23.51 1.13
N LYS A 112 33.63 24.16 1.97
CA LYS A 112 33.96 23.65 3.32
C LYS A 112 32.73 23.53 4.21
N THR A 113 31.86 24.55 4.22
CA THR A 113 30.62 24.53 5.01
C THR A 113 29.62 23.50 4.48
N ALA A 114 29.46 23.41 3.16
CA ALA A 114 28.60 22.42 2.52
C ALA A 114 29.14 20.99 2.71
N ASP A 115 30.45 20.78 2.69
CA ASP A 115 31.08 19.48 2.95
C ASP A 115 30.86 19.02 4.39
N LYS A 116 31.00 19.93 5.36
CA LYS A 116 30.71 19.62 6.77
C LYS A 116 29.23 19.24 6.96
N SER A 117 28.31 20.05 6.42
CA SER A 117 26.87 19.77 6.50
C SER A 117 26.48 18.48 5.79
N ARG A 118 27.05 18.22 4.59
CA ARG A 118 26.85 16.95 3.86
C ARG A 118 27.39 15.75 4.62
N SER A 119 28.58 15.86 5.19
CA SER A 119 29.18 14.78 5.97
C SER A 119 28.31 14.42 7.17
N GLN A 120 27.77 15.41 7.89
CA GLN A 120 26.84 15.19 8.99
C GLN A 120 25.54 14.52 8.52
N ARG A 121 24.93 15.01 7.43
CA ARG A 121 23.71 14.40 6.86
C ARG A 121 23.97 12.97 6.37
N ASN A 122 25.06 12.74 5.65
CA ASN A 122 25.40 11.40 5.15
C ASN A 122 25.74 10.44 6.29
N ALA A 123 26.35 10.91 7.39
CA ALA A 123 26.59 10.10 8.58
C ALA A 123 25.28 9.71 9.28
N ALA A 124 24.31 10.63 9.37
CA ALA A 124 22.98 10.32 9.89
C ALA A 124 22.23 9.30 9.00
N ILE A 125 22.33 9.46 7.67
CA ILE A 125 21.80 8.49 6.69
C ILE A 125 22.47 7.12 6.87
N ASP A 126 23.79 7.08 7.07
CA ASP A 126 24.51 5.83 7.28
C ASP A 126 24.08 5.13 8.56
N GLN A 127 23.92 5.87 9.68
CA GLN A 127 23.40 5.31 10.93
C GLN A 127 21.97 4.77 10.77
N SER A 128 21.08 5.53 10.12
CA SER A 128 19.71 5.09 9.86
C SER A 128 19.67 3.83 8.99
N ASN A 129 20.45 3.80 7.90
CA ASN A 129 20.53 2.65 7.02
C ASN A 129 21.17 1.43 7.69
N GLN A 130 22.14 1.63 8.59
CA GLN A 130 22.72 0.56 9.41
C GLN A 130 21.70 -0.01 10.39
N GLN A 131 20.89 0.84 11.03
CA GLN A 131 19.82 0.38 11.91
C GLN A 131 18.77 -0.43 11.14
N VAL A 132 18.37 0.02 9.95
CA VAL A 132 17.44 -0.72 9.08
C VAL A 132 18.03 -2.07 8.70
N GLU A 133 19.30 -2.12 8.32
CA GLU A 133 19.99 -3.36 7.97
C GLU A 133 20.05 -4.33 9.16
N ALA A 134 20.46 -3.85 10.35
CA ALA A 134 20.52 -4.66 11.56
C ALA A 134 19.14 -5.21 11.96
N ASN A 135 18.11 -4.37 11.88
CA ASN A 135 16.73 -4.78 12.14
C ASN A 135 16.27 -5.84 11.13
N ASN A 136 16.51 -5.64 9.84
CA ASN A 136 16.15 -6.60 8.80
C ASN A 136 16.89 -7.94 8.98
N GLN A 137 18.15 -7.91 9.40
CA GLN A 137 18.92 -9.13 9.72
C GLN A 137 18.32 -9.87 10.93
N ALA A 138 17.95 -9.15 11.99
CA ALA A 138 17.29 -9.73 13.16
C ALA A 138 15.91 -10.33 12.81
N LEU A 139 15.14 -9.67 11.94
CA LEU A 139 13.87 -10.19 11.43
C LEU A 139 14.09 -11.47 10.61
N ALA A 140 15.09 -11.51 9.73
CA ALA A 140 15.42 -12.70 8.95
C ALA A 140 15.80 -13.89 9.84
N GLN A 141 16.61 -13.65 10.88
CA GLN A 141 16.95 -14.68 11.86
C GLN A 141 15.72 -15.19 12.62
N SER A 142 14.81 -14.28 13.01
CA SER A 142 13.57 -14.64 13.70
C SER A 142 12.63 -15.47 12.83
N ILE A 143 12.55 -15.16 11.53
CA ILE A 143 11.80 -15.98 10.56
C ILE A 143 12.41 -17.37 10.45
N GLU A 144 13.73 -17.48 10.37
CA GLU A 144 14.40 -18.77 10.24
C GLU A 144 14.21 -19.64 11.49
N GLN A 145 14.30 -19.06 12.68
CA GLN A 145 13.94 -19.73 13.93
C GLN A 145 12.48 -20.22 13.93
N THR A 146 11.56 -19.36 13.49
CA THR A 146 10.13 -19.72 13.42
C THR A 146 9.89 -20.90 12.45
N LYS A 147 10.61 -20.96 11.32
CA LYS A 147 10.53 -22.12 10.41
C LYS A 147 11.04 -23.39 11.06
N GLN A 148 12.13 -23.33 11.82
CA GLN A 148 12.64 -24.49 12.57
C GLN A 148 11.61 -24.98 13.60
N GLU A 149 10.90 -24.07 14.27
CA GLU A 149 9.79 -24.44 15.15
C GLU A 149 8.67 -25.15 14.39
N ILE A 150 8.29 -24.67 13.19
CA ILE A 150 7.30 -25.35 12.33
C ILE A 150 7.76 -26.77 11.98
N PHE A 151 9.02 -26.95 11.59
CA PHE A 151 9.56 -28.29 11.30
C PHE A 151 9.52 -29.22 12.51
N ALA A 152 9.82 -28.71 13.71
CA ALA A 152 9.72 -29.49 14.94
C ALA A 152 8.27 -29.93 15.22
N VAL A 153 7.30 -29.03 15.03
CA VAL A 153 5.87 -29.33 15.17
C VAL A 153 5.42 -30.36 14.13
N GLN A 154 5.88 -30.25 12.88
CA GLN A 154 5.59 -31.23 11.83
C GLN A 154 6.18 -32.62 12.14
N GLN A 155 7.38 -32.68 12.72
CA GLN A 155 7.98 -33.94 13.13
C GLN A 155 7.21 -34.59 14.30
N GLN A 156 6.73 -33.78 15.25
CA GLN A 156 5.84 -34.24 16.31
C GLN A 156 4.50 -34.76 15.75
N TRP A 157 3.91 -34.04 14.79
CA TRP A 157 2.71 -34.47 14.10
C TRP A 157 2.90 -35.83 13.41
N ALA A 158 3.97 -35.97 12.61
CA ALA A 158 4.28 -37.18 11.88
C ALA A 158 4.51 -38.41 12.79
N SER A 159 5.05 -38.19 13.99
CA SER A 159 5.35 -39.28 14.93
C SER A 159 4.18 -39.63 15.85
N GLN A 160 3.41 -38.64 16.32
CA GLN A 160 2.40 -38.84 17.37
C GLN A 160 0.97 -38.86 16.85
N VAL A 161 0.68 -38.16 15.74
CA VAL A 161 -0.69 -37.92 15.26
C VAL A 161 -0.96 -38.63 13.94
N ALA A 162 -0.06 -38.51 12.96
CA ALA A 162 -0.22 -39.09 11.64
C ALA A 162 -0.52 -40.62 11.60
N PRO A 163 -0.01 -41.46 12.52
CA PRO A 163 -0.30 -42.90 12.48
C PRO A 163 -1.77 -43.29 12.65
N TRP A 164 -2.59 -42.43 13.28
CA TRP A 164 -3.98 -42.76 13.61
C TRP A 164 -4.98 -41.66 13.19
N TYR A 165 -4.51 -40.44 12.92
CA TYR A 165 -5.38 -39.32 12.59
C TYR A 165 -5.88 -39.39 11.13
N PRO A 166 -7.16 -39.08 10.87
CA PRO A 166 -7.71 -39.09 9.51
C PRO A 166 -7.08 -38.01 8.60
N MET A 167 -6.29 -38.41 7.61
CA MET A 167 -5.53 -37.47 6.75
C MET A 167 -6.41 -36.52 5.93
N ASP A 168 -7.60 -36.94 5.52
CA ASP A 168 -8.55 -36.08 4.78
C ASP A 168 -9.16 -34.96 5.64
N TYR A 169 -8.89 -34.99 6.95
CA TYR A 169 -9.43 -34.08 7.96
C TYR A 169 -8.33 -33.26 8.65
N ASP A 170 -7.23 -33.01 7.93
CA ASP A 170 -6.11 -32.14 8.36
C ASP A 170 -6.47 -30.64 8.18
N SER A 171 -7.51 -30.20 8.91
CA SER A 171 -7.96 -28.81 8.92
C SER A 171 -8.30 -28.35 10.34
N ILE A 172 -8.14 -27.06 10.60
CA ILE A 172 -8.48 -26.44 11.90
C ILE A 172 -9.95 -26.68 12.26
N GLU A 173 -10.86 -26.55 11.28
CA GLU A 173 -12.28 -26.78 11.50
C GLU A 173 -12.57 -28.23 11.93
N ALA A 174 -11.92 -29.20 11.28
CA ALA A 174 -12.11 -30.61 11.62
C ALA A 174 -11.51 -30.94 12.99
N VAL A 175 -10.30 -30.47 13.29
CA VAL A 175 -9.64 -30.78 14.58
C VAL A 175 -10.36 -30.12 15.77
N ASP A 176 -10.90 -28.91 15.59
CA ASP A 176 -11.73 -28.22 16.58
C ASP A 176 -13.01 -29.01 16.85
N PHE A 177 -13.67 -29.45 15.78
CA PHE A 177 -14.87 -30.28 15.89
C PHE A 177 -14.57 -31.61 16.59
N PHE A 178 -13.49 -32.28 16.20
CA PHE A 178 -13.06 -33.54 16.78
C PHE A 178 -12.78 -33.42 18.27
N LEU A 179 -12.03 -32.39 18.68
CA LEU A 179 -11.78 -32.13 20.09
C LEU A 179 -13.09 -31.91 20.85
N ALA A 180 -14.02 -31.13 20.30
CA ALA A 180 -15.32 -30.90 20.91
C ALA A 180 -16.17 -32.18 20.99
N ALA A 181 -16.17 -33.01 19.94
CA ALA A 181 -16.91 -34.26 19.89
C ALA A 181 -16.41 -35.26 20.94
N VAL A 182 -15.10 -35.42 21.06
CA VAL A 182 -14.48 -36.35 22.02
C VAL A 182 -14.61 -35.82 23.45
N ARG A 183 -14.38 -34.53 23.68
CA ARG A 183 -14.51 -33.89 25.00
C ARG A 183 -15.93 -33.96 25.56
N ASN A 184 -16.94 -33.90 24.69
CA ASN A 184 -18.35 -34.02 25.07
C ASN A 184 -18.85 -35.47 25.02
N HIS A 185 -17.97 -36.46 24.91
CA HIS A 185 -18.31 -37.89 24.84
C HIS A 185 -19.27 -38.26 23.70
N ARG A 186 -19.34 -37.44 22.64
CA ARG A 186 -20.15 -37.70 21.45
C ARG A 186 -19.48 -38.69 20.50
N ALA A 187 -18.17 -38.86 20.63
CA ALA A 187 -17.37 -39.85 19.92
C ALA A 187 -16.30 -40.44 20.85
N THR A 188 -16.10 -41.75 20.79
CA THR A 188 -15.09 -42.48 21.57
C THR A 188 -14.07 -43.18 20.68
N THR A 189 -14.38 -43.33 19.39
CA THR A 189 -13.48 -43.89 18.37
C THR A 189 -13.23 -42.89 17.24
N VAL A 190 -12.12 -43.08 16.51
CA VAL A 190 -11.79 -42.26 15.33
C VAL A 190 -12.89 -42.33 14.27
N GLN A 191 -13.48 -43.51 14.06
CA GLN A 191 -14.56 -43.71 13.11
C GLN A 191 -15.83 -42.94 13.50
N GLU A 192 -16.25 -43.01 14.76
CA GLU A 192 -17.41 -42.24 15.26
C GLU A 192 -17.20 -40.74 15.09
N MET A 193 -15.99 -40.27 15.39
CA MET A 193 -15.61 -38.87 15.28
C MET A 193 -15.70 -38.35 13.84
N VAL A 194 -15.16 -39.12 12.86
CA VAL A 194 -15.24 -38.79 11.43
C VAL A 194 -16.68 -38.82 10.93
N ASN A 195 -17.42 -39.89 11.23
CA ASN A 195 -18.81 -40.03 10.80
C ASN A 195 -19.69 -38.88 11.32
N LEU A 196 -19.46 -38.46 12.56
CA LEU A 196 -20.19 -37.36 13.17
C LEU A 196 -19.90 -36.03 12.45
N TYR A 197 -18.63 -35.78 12.12
CA TYR A 197 -18.23 -34.59 11.36
C TYR A 197 -18.84 -34.57 9.96
N GLU A 198 -18.76 -35.67 9.21
CA GLU A 198 -19.36 -35.76 7.88
C GLU A 198 -20.87 -35.52 7.91
N THR A 199 -21.55 -36.11 8.90
CA THR A 199 -23.00 -35.98 9.08
C THR A 199 -23.39 -34.54 9.34
N GLU A 200 -22.74 -33.88 10.31
CA GLU A 200 -23.04 -32.47 10.62
C GLU A 200 -22.68 -31.53 9.47
N MET A 201 -21.53 -31.74 8.82
CA MET A 201 -21.14 -30.92 7.67
C MET A 201 -22.07 -31.11 6.48
N HIS A 202 -22.57 -32.32 6.26
CA HIS A 202 -23.60 -32.57 5.26
C HIS A 202 -24.91 -31.83 5.60
N GLN A 203 -25.36 -31.89 6.85
CA GLN A 203 -26.55 -31.15 7.31
C GLN A 203 -26.39 -29.64 7.11
N ARG A 204 -25.25 -29.06 7.51
CA ARG A 204 -24.96 -27.63 7.30
C ARG A 204 -24.96 -27.25 5.82
N ARG A 205 -24.39 -28.08 4.94
CA ARG A 205 -24.41 -27.85 3.48
C ARG A 205 -25.84 -27.88 2.93
N MET A 206 -26.67 -28.81 3.41
CA MET A 206 -28.08 -28.91 3.02
C MET A 206 -28.89 -27.70 3.51
N GLU A 207 -28.70 -27.26 4.74
CA GLU A 207 -29.35 -26.07 5.31
C GLU A 207 -28.97 -24.80 4.55
N ALA A 208 -27.67 -24.60 4.30
CA ALA A 208 -27.18 -23.48 3.51
C ALA A 208 -27.74 -23.49 2.08
N GLY A 209 -27.78 -24.66 1.44
CA GLY A 209 -28.38 -24.83 0.12
C GLY A 209 -29.88 -24.52 0.10
N GLN A 210 -30.64 -25.00 1.09
CA GLN A 210 -32.06 -24.67 1.25
C GLN A 210 -32.28 -23.17 1.43
N GLN A 211 -31.43 -22.50 2.19
CA GLN A 211 -31.55 -21.07 2.43
C GLN A 211 -31.23 -20.25 1.18
N GLN A 212 -30.29 -20.71 0.34
CA GLN A 212 -30.04 -20.13 -0.98
C GLN A 212 -31.23 -20.33 -1.94
N ILE A 213 -31.85 -21.53 -1.94
CA ILE A 213 -33.05 -21.79 -2.74
C ILE A 213 -34.22 -20.93 -2.26
N LEU A 214 -34.42 -20.80 -0.94
CA LEU A 214 -35.45 -19.95 -0.38
C LEU A 214 -35.23 -18.48 -0.74
N ASN A 215 -33.98 -17.99 -0.69
CA ASN A 215 -33.64 -16.65 -1.13
C ASN A 215 -33.87 -16.45 -2.64
N GLN A 216 -33.51 -17.43 -3.47
CA GLN A 216 -33.80 -17.40 -4.90
C GLN A 216 -35.29 -17.43 -5.20
N GLN A 217 -36.08 -18.22 -4.47
CA GLN A 217 -37.54 -18.24 -4.58
C GLN A 217 -38.16 -16.94 -4.09
N ARG A 218 -37.64 -16.32 -3.02
CA ARG A 218 -38.08 -14.99 -2.57
C ARG A 218 -37.78 -13.92 -3.60
N ILE A 219 -36.60 -13.92 -4.21
CA ILE A 219 -36.25 -13.01 -5.31
C ILE A 219 -37.13 -13.29 -6.53
N GLY A 220 -37.34 -14.55 -6.90
CA GLY A 220 -38.22 -14.93 -8.01
C GLY A 220 -39.68 -14.51 -7.79
N ASN A 221 -40.23 -14.74 -6.60
CA ASN A 221 -41.56 -14.31 -6.22
C ASN A 221 -41.66 -12.78 -6.13
N MET A 222 -40.60 -12.09 -5.66
CA MET A 222 -40.53 -10.62 -5.65
C MET A 222 -40.45 -10.02 -7.06
N LEU A 223 -39.74 -10.66 -7.99
CA LEU A 223 -39.68 -10.25 -9.40
C LEU A 223 -41.03 -10.51 -10.10
N GLN A 224 -41.74 -11.58 -9.77
CA GLN A 224 -43.11 -11.80 -10.25
C GLN A 224 -44.10 -10.78 -9.68
N ILE A 225 -44.03 -10.47 -8.37
CA ILE A 225 -44.82 -9.39 -7.75
C ILE A 225 -44.45 -8.04 -8.36
N GLY A 226 -43.18 -7.79 -8.65
CA GLY A 226 -42.70 -6.59 -9.34
C GLY A 226 -43.27 -6.45 -10.76
N ASN A 227 -43.36 -7.54 -11.52
CA ASN A 227 -44.00 -7.55 -12.83
C ASN A 227 -45.53 -7.37 -12.75
N LEU A 228 -46.19 -7.96 -11.74
CA LEU A 228 -47.63 -7.75 -11.50
C LEU A 228 -47.95 -6.32 -11.05
N PHE A 229 -47.09 -5.70 -10.23
CA PHE A 229 -47.26 -4.34 -9.75
C PHE A 229 -46.95 -3.31 -10.83
N MET A 230 -45.89 -3.51 -11.64
CA MET A 230 -45.63 -2.69 -12.82
C MET A 230 -46.72 -2.83 -13.87
N GLN A 231 -47.26 -4.04 -14.10
CA GLN A 231 -48.41 -4.22 -15.01
C GLN A 231 -49.67 -3.50 -14.48
N GLY A 232 -49.90 -3.49 -13.16
CA GLY A 232 -50.98 -2.73 -12.53
C GLY A 232 -50.81 -1.20 -12.59
N GLN A 233 -49.57 -0.69 -12.53
CA GLN A 233 -49.28 0.73 -12.73
C GLN A 233 -49.34 1.15 -14.20
N ILE A 234 -48.89 0.31 -15.13
CA ILE A 234 -49.02 0.55 -16.58
C ILE A 234 -50.49 0.55 -17.00
N LEU A 235 -51.35 -0.28 -16.40
CA LEU A 235 -52.81 -0.24 -16.64
C LEU A 235 -53.45 1.07 -16.14
N ASN A 236 -53.08 1.56 -14.96
CA ASN A 236 -53.58 2.84 -14.45
C ASN A 236 -53.05 4.04 -15.25
N GLN A 237 -51.79 4.01 -15.67
CA GLN A 237 -51.20 5.07 -16.49
C GLN A 237 -51.72 5.03 -17.94
N ALA A 238 -51.98 3.85 -18.51
CA ALA A 238 -52.62 3.72 -19.82
C ALA A 238 -54.05 4.28 -19.82
N GLN A 239 -54.83 4.09 -18.75
CA GLN A 239 -56.15 4.73 -18.62
C GLN A 239 -56.05 6.26 -18.55
N GLN A 240 -55.06 6.80 -17.83
CA GLN A 240 -54.82 8.25 -17.76
C GLN A 240 -54.26 8.83 -19.07
N ILE A 241 -53.39 8.11 -19.78
CA ILE A 241 -52.90 8.51 -21.11
C ILE A 241 -54.04 8.49 -22.12
N ASN A 242 -54.97 7.54 -22.06
CA ASN A 242 -56.13 7.51 -22.95
C ASN A 242 -57.12 8.66 -22.64
N ALA A 243 -57.32 8.99 -21.36
CA ALA A 243 -58.12 10.15 -20.95
C ALA A 243 -57.48 11.49 -21.36
N ASN A 244 -56.16 11.63 -21.20
CA ASN A 244 -55.44 12.84 -21.60
C ASN A 244 -55.33 12.97 -23.12
N THR A 245 -55.17 11.87 -23.86
CA THR A 245 -55.13 11.88 -25.34
C THR A 245 -56.51 12.21 -25.93
N ALA A 246 -57.60 11.74 -25.32
CA ALA A 246 -58.96 12.14 -25.71
C ALA A 246 -59.25 13.63 -25.43
N SER A 247 -58.67 14.19 -24.36
CA SER A 247 -58.79 15.63 -24.09
C SER A 247 -57.89 16.50 -24.98
N ALA A 248 -56.72 16.00 -25.39
CA ALA A 248 -55.80 16.68 -26.29
C ALA A 248 -56.31 16.68 -27.74
N SER A 249 -56.97 15.61 -28.19
CA SER A 249 -57.60 15.55 -29.51
C SER A 249 -58.77 16.55 -29.63
N GLY A 250 -59.55 16.75 -28.56
CA GLY A 250 -60.58 17.78 -28.51
C GLY A 250 -60.04 19.22 -28.58
N ASN A 251 -58.82 19.46 -28.08
CA ASN A 251 -58.20 20.78 -28.09
C ASN A 251 -57.53 21.15 -29.44
N LEU A 252 -57.05 20.17 -30.20
CA LEU A 252 -56.54 20.42 -31.55
C LEU A 252 -57.66 20.77 -32.55
N ASP A 253 -58.86 20.25 -32.28
CA ASP A 253 -60.01 20.35 -33.19
C ASP A 253 -60.64 21.76 -33.23
N TRP A 254 -60.53 22.56 -32.16
CA TRP A 254 -60.95 23.97 -32.16
C TRP A 254 -59.89 24.89 -32.79
N MET A 255 -58.60 24.58 -32.63
CA MET A 255 -57.53 25.36 -33.25
C MET A 255 -57.53 25.22 -34.78
N ALA A 256 -57.78 24.00 -35.29
CA ALA A 256 -57.96 23.76 -36.72
C ALA A 256 -59.16 24.56 -37.29
N ARG A 257 -60.25 24.68 -36.53
CA ARG A 257 -61.43 25.48 -36.91
C ARG A 257 -61.20 26.99 -36.83
N ALA A 258 -60.35 27.46 -35.91
CA ALA A 258 -60.03 28.88 -35.76
C ALA A 258 -59.06 29.41 -36.84
N MET A 259 -58.12 28.57 -37.31
CA MET A 259 -57.18 28.95 -38.37
C MET A 259 -57.73 28.75 -39.80
N GLY A 260 -58.86 28.07 -39.96
CA GLY A 260 -59.52 27.84 -41.25
C GLY A 260 -60.49 28.95 -41.72
N LYS A 261 -60.57 30.09 -41.02
CA LYS A 261 -61.39 31.24 -41.45
C LYS A 261 -60.60 32.54 -41.39
N ARG A 262 -59.91 32.85 -42.49
CA ARG A 262 -59.83 34.17 -43.12
C ARG A 262 -59.43 34.01 -44.57
#